data_AF-A0A9E1LZI2-F1
#
_entry.id   AF-A0A9E1LZI2-F1
#
_cell.length_a   1.000
_cell.length_b   1.000
_cell.length_c   1.000
_cell.angle_alpha   90.00
_cell.angle_beta   90.00
_cell.angle_gamma   90.00
#
_symmetry.space_group_name_H-M   'P 1'
#
loop_
_entity.id
_entity.type
_entity.pdbx_description
1 polymer ?
#
loop_
_entity_poly.entity_id
_entity_poly.type
_entity_poly.pdbx_seq_one_letter_code
_entity_poly.pdbx_strand_id
1 'polypeptide(L)'
;MLNEAIKKIEAQQAKLGKSPAYWVGEQLKDMLRAEPWNADLVARDLDVPEMAITAVEKKIKAAADKNKKGNVGFVSPMEADKIIREFYGFRQAEEGHSTAPADEPKKKKREAIRLEDYM
;
A
#
# COMPACT_ATOMS: atom_id res chain seq x y z
N MET A 1 10.18 -19.51 -7.75
CA MET A 1 9.79 -18.76 -6.54
C MET A 1 8.72 -17.70 -6.83
N LEU A 2 8.89 -16.77 -7.79
CA LEU A 2 7.86 -15.76 -8.12
C LEU A 2 6.46 -16.36 -8.37
N ASN A 3 6.34 -17.32 -9.28
CA ASN A 3 5.04 -17.95 -9.59
C ASN A 3 4.43 -18.69 -8.39
N GLU A 4 5.25 -19.22 -7.49
CA GLU A 4 4.78 -19.91 -6.29
C GLU A 4 4.20 -18.92 -5.28
N ALA A 5 4.92 -17.81 -5.02
CA ALA A 5 4.44 -16.73 -4.17
C ALA A 5 3.11 -16.16 -4.71
N ILE A 6 3.03 -15.90 -6.02
CA ILE A 6 1.80 -15.42 -6.67
C ILE A 6 0.65 -16.42 -6.46
N LYS A 7 0.88 -17.73 -6.68
CA LYS A 7 -0.14 -18.77 -6.44
C LYS A 7 -0.60 -18.81 -4.99
N LYS A 8 0.31 -18.66 -4.01
CA LYS A 8 -0.04 -18.61 -2.59
C LYS A 8 -0.89 -17.38 -2.26
N ILE A 9 -0.54 -16.22 -2.82
CA ILE A 9 -1.35 -14.99 -2.70
C ILE A 9 -2.75 -15.22 -3.29
N GLU A 10 -2.84 -15.76 -4.51
CA GLU A 10 -4.12 -16.04 -5.17
C GLU A 10 -4.97 -17.04 -4.37
N ALA A 11 -4.36 -18.07 -3.78
CA ALA A 11 -5.05 -19.04 -2.92
C ALA A 11 -5.62 -18.41 -1.64
N GLN A 12 -4.93 -17.41 -1.06
CA GLN A 12 -5.48 -16.61 0.04
C GLN A 12 -6.59 -15.68 -0.46
N GLN A 13 -6.39 -14.97 -1.58
CA GLN A 13 -7.36 -14.04 -2.18
C GLN A 13 -8.68 -14.70 -2.57
N ALA A 14 -8.65 -15.95 -3.05
CA ALA A 14 -9.85 -16.71 -3.42
C ALA A 14 -10.87 -16.84 -2.27
N LYS A 15 -10.42 -16.67 -1.02
CA LYS A 15 -11.25 -16.74 0.19
C LYS A 15 -11.79 -15.39 0.66
N LEU A 16 -11.37 -14.27 0.06
CA LEU A 16 -11.52 -12.93 0.63
C LEU A 16 -12.52 -12.02 -0.09
N GLY A 17 -13.05 -12.42 -1.25
CA GLY A 17 -13.83 -11.52 -2.12
C GLY A 17 -13.06 -10.23 -2.47
N LYS A 18 -13.70 -9.21 -3.05
CA LYS A 18 -13.05 -7.90 -3.36
C LYS A 18 -12.90 -7.01 -2.11
N SER A 19 -12.26 -7.52 -1.07
CA SER A 19 -12.03 -6.83 0.21
C SER A 19 -10.71 -6.04 0.23
N PRO A 20 -10.45 -5.21 1.24
CA PRO A 20 -9.14 -4.54 1.39
C PRO A 20 -7.96 -5.51 1.37
N ALA A 21 -8.08 -6.67 2.03
CA ALA A 21 -7.04 -7.69 2.04
C ALA A 21 -6.81 -8.32 0.65
N TYR A 22 -7.84 -8.40 -0.19
CA TYR A 22 -7.66 -8.80 -1.59
C TYR A 22 -6.77 -7.80 -2.35
N TRP A 23 -7.01 -6.51 -2.17
CA TRP A 23 -6.22 -5.46 -2.83
C TRP A 23 -4.77 -5.40 -2.32
N VAL A 24 -4.54 -5.68 -1.04
CA VAL A 24 -3.18 -5.87 -0.50
C VAL A 24 -2.47 -7.03 -1.20
N GLY A 25 -3.19 -8.11 -1.51
CA GLY A 25 -2.66 -9.21 -2.32
C GLY A 25 -2.27 -8.78 -3.75
N GLU A 26 -3.09 -7.96 -4.42
CA GLU A 26 -2.73 -7.40 -5.75
C GLU A 26 -1.46 -6.54 -5.68
N GLN A 27 -1.40 -5.63 -4.71
CA GLN A 27 -0.23 -4.77 -4.50
C GLN A 27 1.03 -5.58 -4.23
N LEU A 28 0.95 -6.61 -3.39
CA LEU A 28 2.07 -7.52 -3.12
C LEU A 28 2.50 -8.28 -4.39
N LYS A 29 1.57 -8.70 -5.26
CA LYS A 29 1.92 -9.30 -6.55
C LYS A 29 2.69 -8.32 -7.45
N ASP A 30 2.26 -7.07 -7.50
CA ASP A 30 2.94 -6.03 -8.30
C ASP A 30 4.35 -5.75 -7.76
N MET A 31 4.51 -5.67 -6.44
CA MET A 31 5.82 -5.54 -5.80
C MET A 31 6.73 -6.73 -6.12
N LEU A 32 6.21 -7.97 -6.09
CA LEU A 32 7.00 -9.16 -6.43
C LEU A 32 7.35 -9.25 -7.93
N ARG A 33 6.51 -8.72 -8.82
CA ARG A 33 6.84 -8.61 -10.25
C ARG A 33 7.96 -7.60 -10.48
N ALA A 34 7.95 -6.49 -9.74
CA ALA A 34 9.00 -5.47 -9.80
C ALA A 34 10.31 -5.94 -9.14
N GLU A 35 10.21 -6.69 -8.04
CA GLU A 35 11.35 -7.15 -7.23
C GLU A 35 11.29 -8.68 -6.99
N PRO A 36 11.55 -9.51 -8.03
CA PRO A 36 11.37 -10.95 -7.94
C PRO A 36 12.25 -11.66 -6.90
N TRP A 37 13.35 -11.04 -6.47
CA TRP A 37 14.25 -11.58 -5.44
C TRP A 37 13.59 -11.70 -4.06
N ASN A 38 12.51 -10.96 -3.79
CA ASN A 38 11.74 -11.08 -2.55
C ASN A 38 10.77 -12.27 -2.55
N ALA A 39 10.55 -12.93 -3.69
CA ALA A 39 9.49 -13.93 -3.82
C ALA A 39 9.70 -15.20 -2.99
N ASP A 40 10.94 -15.64 -2.79
CA ASP A 40 11.24 -16.81 -1.96
C ASP A 40 10.90 -16.56 -0.48
N LEU A 41 11.21 -15.36 0.03
CA LEU A 41 10.86 -14.92 1.37
C LEU A 41 9.33 -14.87 1.54
N VAL A 42 8.63 -14.18 0.65
CA VAL A 42 7.16 -14.07 0.71
C VAL A 42 6.50 -15.45 0.59
N ALA A 43 6.99 -16.32 -0.28
CA ALA A 43 6.42 -17.66 -0.44
C ALA A 43 6.50 -18.47 0.87
N ARG A 44 7.60 -18.37 1.63
CA ARG A 44 7.75 -19.04 2.93
C ARG A 44 6.89 -18.39 3.99
N ASP A 45 6.90 -17.07 4.05
CA ASP A 45 6.13 -16.32 5.04
C ASP A 45 4.62 -16.57 4.89
N LEU A 46 4.10 -16.64 3.67
CA LEU A 46 2.66 -16.89 3.44
C LEU A 46 2.16 -18.27 3.90
N ASP A 47 3.05 -19.20 4.26
CA ASP A 47 2.67 -20.48 4.90
C ASP A 47 2.40 -20.30 6.40
N VAL A 48 2.82 -19.16 6.99
CA VAL A 48 2.61 -18.80 8.39
C VAL A 48 1.35 -17.92 8.50
N PRO A 49 0.32 -18.31 9.29
CA PRO A 49 -0.94 -17.56 9.41
C PRO A 49 -0.76 -16.09 9.82
N GLU A 50 0.20 -15.81 10.69
CA GLU A 50 0.55 -14.47 11.18
C GLU A 50 1.13 -13.56 10.10
N MET A 51 1.60 -14.14 8.99
CA MET A 51 2.20 -13.45 7.86
C MET A 51 1.28 -13.42 6.63
N ALA A 52 0.01 -13.81 6.78
CA ALA A 52 -0.97 -13.77 5.71
C ALA A 52 -1.29 -12.35 5.24
N ILE A 53 -1.86 -12.22 4.02
CA ILE A 53 -2.26 -10.90 3.46
C ILE A 53 -3.28 -10.15 4.34
N THR A 54 -4.07 -10.89 5.14
CA THR A 54 -5.01 -10.30 6.11
C THR A 54 -4.31 -9.71 7.33
N ALA A 55 -3.12 -10.22 7.71
CA ALA A 55 -2.32 -9.63 8.78
C ALA A 55 -1.71 -8.29 8.33
N VAL A 56 -1.27 -8.22 7.07
CA VAL A 56 -0.79 -6.98 6.44
C VAL A 56 -1.93 -5.95 6.34
N GLU A 57 -3.13 -6.36 5.92
CA GLU A 57 -4.31 -5.48 5.87
C GLU A 57 -4.59 -4.83 7.24
N LYS A 58 -4.50 -5.59 8.33
CA LYS A 58 -4.67 -5.03 9.69
C LYS A 58 -3.63 -3.97 10.03
N LYS A 59 -2.38 -4.12 9.57
CA LYS A 59 -1.32 -3.10 9.77
C LYS A 59 -1.63 -1.83 8.98
N ILE A 60 -2.04 -1.96 7.72
CA ILE A 60 -2.44 -0.83 6.87
C ILE A 60 -3.67 -0.13 7.47
N LYS A 61 -4.66 -0.89 7.94
CA LYS A 61 -5.84 -0.35 8.61
C LYS A 61 -5.45 0.45 9.87
N ALA A 62 -4.57 -0.09 10.70
CA ALA A 62 -4.09 0.61 11.89
C ALA A 62 -3.34 1.91 11.54
N ALA A 63 -2.60 1.95 10.44
CA ALA A 63 -1.98 3.18 9.94
C ALA A 63 -3.04 4.18 9.44
N ALA A 64 -4.05 3.70 8.71
CA ALA A 64 -5.16 4.54 8.23
C ALA A 64 -5.95 5.16 9.39
N ASP A 65 -6.18 4.39 10.45
CA ASP A 65 -6.93 4.82 11.63
C ASP A 65 -6.16 5.90 12.43
N LYS A 66 -4.82 5.99 12.32
CA LYS A 66 -4.04 7.09 12.92
C LYS A 66 -4.26 8.43 12.21
N ASN A 67 -4.51 8.41 10.90
CA ASN A 67 -4.72 9.60 10.07
C ASN A 67 -6.21 9.90 9.84
N LYS A 68 -7.08 9.36 10.70
CA LYS A 68 -8.53 9.37 10.50
C LYS A 68 -9.11 10.78 10.59
N LYS A 69 -9.97 11.13 9.63
CA LYS A 69 -10.82 12.32 9.65
C LYS A 69 -12.29 11.88 9.70
N GLY A 70 -12.93 12.06 10.85
CA GLY A 70 -14.26 11.53 11.10
C GLY A 70 -14.25 10.00 11.10
N ASN A 71 -15.01 9.38 10.20
CA ASN A 71 -15.12 7.91 10.09
C ASN A 71 -14.17 7.29 9.05
N VAL A 72 -13.39 8.09 8.32
CA VAL A 72 -12.56 7.62 7.21
C VAL A 72 -11.08 7.80 7.55
N GLY A 73 -10.32 6.71 7.47
CA GLY A 73 -8.87 6.69 7.50
C GLY A 73 -8.31 6.62 6.09
N PHE A 74 -7.12 7.19 5.87
CA PHE A 74 -6.44 7.15 4.59
C PHE A 74 -4.98 6.76 4.77
N VAL A 75 -4.50 5.89 3.88
CA VAL A 75 -3.09 5.52 3.71
C VAL A 75 -2.80 5.69 2.24
N SER A 76 -1.70 6.38 1.93
CA SER A 76 -1.27 6.53 0.54
C SER A 76 -0.72 5.21 -0.01
N PRO A 77 -0.75 4.97 -1.33
CA PRO A 77 -0.13 3.77 -1.91
C PRO A 77 1.33 3.57 -1.50
N MET A 78 2.12 4.66 -1.44
CA MET A 78 3.53 4.62 -1.00
C MET A 78 3.69 4.21 0.47
N GLU A 79 2.79 4.66 1.34
CA GLU A 79 2.80 4.28 2.75
C GLU A 79 2.37 2.81 2.94
N ALA A 80 1.40 2.34 2.15
CA ALA A 80 1.03 0.93 2.12
C ALA A 80 2.21 0.05 1.65
N ASP A 81 2.91 0.44 0.58
CA ASP A 81 4.13 -0.23 0.11
C ASP A 81 5.18 -0.31 1.22
N LYS A 82 5.42 0.79 1.93
CA LYS A 82 6.36 0.83 3.05
C LYS A 82 5.96 -0.15 4.15
N ILE A 83 4.68 -0.19 4.52
CA ILE A 83 4.16 -1.14 5.52
C ILE A 83 4.36 -2.59 5.05
N ILE A 84 4.10 -2.89 3.78
CA ILE A 84 4.31 -4.24 3.22
C ILE A 84 5.80 -4.62 3.27
N ARG A 85 6.68 -3.70 2.85
CA ARG A 85 8.15 -3.90 2.89
C ARG A 85 8.64 -4.17 4.30
N GLU A 86 8.21 -3.37 5.27
CA GLU A 86 8.58 -3.54 6.68
C GLU A 86 8.03 -4.85 7.25
N PHE A 87 6.80 -5.22 6.88
CA PHE A 87 6.14 -6.42 7.38
C PHE A 87 6.85 -7.71 6.96
N TYR A 88 7.21 -7.83 5.68
CA TYR A 88 7.91 -9.00 5.14
C TYR A 88 9.44 -8.86 5.19
N GLY A 89 9.99 -7.74 5.68
CA GLY A 89 11.44 -7.53 5.76
C GLY A 89 12.13 -7.42 4.40
N PHE A 90 11.49 -6.80 3.39
CA PHE A 90 12.12 -6.55 2.10
C PHE A 90 13.35 -5.65 2.29
N ARG A 91 14.51 -6.06 1.75
CA ARG A 91 15.68 -5.18 1.70
C ARG A 91 15.29 -3.93 0.92
N GLN A 92 15.58 -2.76 1.48
CA GLN A 92 15.42 -1.51 0.75
C GLN A 92 16.29 -1.62 -0.51
N ALA A 93 15.69 -1.40 -1.67
CA ALA A 93 16.47 -1.16 -2.87
C ALA A 93 17.35 0.06 -2.57
N GLU A 94 18.67 -0.13 -2.64
CA GLU A 94 19.64 0.95 -2.51
C GLU A 94 19.18 2.16 -3.35
N GLU A 95 19.28 3.32 -2.74
CA GLU A 95 18.48 4.51 -2.99
C GLU A 95 18.46 4.99 -4.46
N GLY A 96 17.31 4.81 -5.10
CA GLY A 96 16.81 5.69 -6.15
C GLY A 96 15.83 6.71 -5.57
N HIS A 97 16.23 7.41 -4.50
CA HIS A 97 15.46 8.51 -3.93
C HIS A 97 15.36 9.64 -4.96
N SER A 98 14.33 9.60 -5.80
CA SER A 98 13.69 10.85 -6.24
C SER A 98 12.61 11.16 -5.20
N THR A 99 13.06 11.58 -4.01
CA THR A 99 12.24 12.46 -3.16
C THR A 99 12.03 13.75 -3.93
N ALA A 100 11.01 13.78 -4.79
CA ALA A 100 10.30 15.02 -4.96
C ALA A 100 9.64 15.31 -3.60
N PRO A 101 9.98 16.40 -2.91
CA PRO A 101 9.21 16.80 -1.75
C PRO A 101 7.75 16.92 -2.20
N ALA A 102 6.83 16.36 -1.41
CA ALA A 102 5.44 16.73 -1.51
C ALA A 102 5.41 18.23 -1.19
N ASP A 103 5.40 19.06 -2.24
CA ASP A 103 5.17 20.49 -2.16
C ASP A 103 3.93 20.68 -1.30
N GLU A 104 4.10 21.29 -0.13
CA GLU A 104 2.98 21.81 0.64
C GLU A 104 2.11 22.61 -0.34
N PRO A 105 0.80 22.37 -0.43
CA PRO A 105 -0.03 23.28 -1.19
C PRO A 105 0.01 24.63 -0.45
N LYS A 106 0.87 25.54 -0.93
CA LYS A 106 0.84 26.95 -0.57
C LYS A 106 -0.61 27.39 -0.75
N LYS A 107 -1.26 27.78 0.35
CA LYS A 107 -2.61 28.35 0.34
C LYS A 107 -2.59 29.57 -0.58
N LYS A 108 -2.99 29.42 -1.85
CA LYS A 108 -3.39 30.56 -2.66
C LYS A 108 -4.59 31.17 -1.94
N LYS A 109 -4.49 32.45 -1.54
CA LYS A 109 -5.65 33.24 -1.16
C LYS A 109 -6.65 33.06 -2.31
N ARG A 110 -7.82 32.51 -2.00
CA ARG A 110 -8.94 32.53 -2.94
C ARG A 110 -9.32 33.99 -3.08
N GLU A 111 -8.92 34.61 -4.17
CA GLU A 111 -9.48 35.89 -4.56
C GLU A 111 -10.96 35.64 -4.84
N ALA A 112 -11.82 36.39 -4.15
CA ALA A 112 -13.26 36.25 -4.33
C ALA A 112 -13.59 36.81 -5.72
N ILE A 113 -13.75 35.93 -6.69
CA ILE A 113 -14.33 36.30 -7.99
C ILE A 113 -15.75 36.78 -7.69
N ARG A 114 -16.02 38.07 -7.93
CA ARG A 114 -17.37 38.61 -7.81
C ARG A 114 -18.13 38.26 -9.08
N LEU A 115 -19.39 37.85 -8.93
CA LEU A 115 -20.27 37.54 -10.07
C LEU A 115 -20.42 38.74 -11.03
N GLU A 116 -20.18 39.95 -10.52
CA GLU A 116 -20.21 41.21 -11.26
C GLU A 116 -19.09 41.32 -12.33
N ASP A 117 -18.02 40.53 -12.24
CA ASP A 117 -16.95 40.50 -13.25
C ASP A 117 -17.33 39.72 -14.53
N TYR A 118 -18.50 39.07 -14.55
CA TYR A 118 -18.95 38.18 -15.64
C TYR A 118 -20.27 38.62 -16.32
N MET A 119 -20.78 39.83 -16.04
CA MET A 119 -21.93 40.44 -16.72
C MET A 119 -21.55 41.78 -17.34
#